data_AF-A0A8C5LZ11-F1
#
_entry.id   AF-A0A8C5LZ11-F1
#
_cell.length_a   1.000
_cell.length_b   1.000
_cell.length_c   1.000
_cell.angle_alpha   90.00
_cell.angle_beta   90.00
_cell.angle_gamma   90.00
#
_symmetry.space_group_name_H-M   'P 1'
#
loop_
_entity.id
_entity.type
_entity.pdbx_description
1 polymer ?
#
loop_
_entity_poly.entity_id
_entity_poly.type
_entity_poly.pdbx_seq_one_letter_code
_entity_poly.pdbx_strand_id
1 'polypeptide(L)'
;IQVVVVGDSIIKRVDRVICRADRLNRTVCCLPGARVRHVVDRVDRLLGGAGDDPAVMVHIGTNDKVRGRWKDLKNDFRELGSKLKKRSSKVVFSEILPVPRATVERQREIREVNAWLKAWCRKEGFGFLEHWAHLHWGTIFAFSMCG
;
A
#
# COMPACT_ATOMS: atom_id res chain seq x y z
N ILE A 1 -14.80 -12.11 -2.77
CA ILE A 1 -13.33 -11.91 -2.84
C ILE A 1 -12.90 -11.26 -1.54
N GLN A 2 -11.94 -11.82 -0.81
CA GLN A 2 -11.47 -11.21 0.42
C GLN A 2 -10.46 -10.10 0.12
N VAL A 3 -10.60 -8.97 0.81
CA VAL A 3 -9.72 -7.82 0.64
C VAL A 3 -8.92 -7.59 1.92
N VAL A 4 -7.59 -7.55 1.81
CA VAL A 4 -6.71 -7.18 2.92
C VAL A 4 -6.11 -5.81 2.65
N VAL A 5 -6.40 -4.85 3.53
CA VAL A 5 -5.82 -3.51 3.47
C VAL A 5 -4.74 -3.42 4.54
N VAL A 6 -3.48 -3.26 4.12
CA VAL A 6 -2.33 -3.13 5.01
C VAL A 6 -1.83 -1.70 4.97
N GLY A 7 -1.64 -1.07 6.12
CA GLY A 7 -1.04 0.25 6.15
C GLY A 7 -0.85 0.84 7.53
N ASP A 8 -0.38 2.08 7.57
CA ASP A 8 -0.16 2.79 8.84
C ASP A 8 -1.44 3.45 9.39
N SER A 9 -1.28 4.36 10.35
CA SER A 9 -2.39 5.08 10.97
C SER A 9 -3.27 5.86 9.99
N ILE A 10 -2.79 6.17 8.78
CA ILE A 10 -3.56 6.90 7.76
C ILE A 10 -4.77 6.06 7.34
N ILE A 11 -4.63 4.73 7.20
CA ILE A 11 -5.74 3.88 6.75
C ILE A 11 -6.91 3.88 7.74
N LYS A 12 -6.68 4.14 9.05
CA LYS A 12 -7.78 4.26 10.03
C LYS A 12 -8.68 5.46 9.76
N ARG A 13 -8.14 6.54 9.20
CA ARG A 13 -8.92 7.73 8.84
C ARG A 13 -9.73 7.48 7.56
N VAL A 14 -9.21 6.65 6.68
CA VAL A 14 -9.83 6.36 5.39
C VAL A 14 -10.66 5.06 5.40
N ASP A 15 -10.58 4.22 6.45
CA ASP A 15 -11.41 3.03 6.65
C ASP A 15 -12.92 3.35 6.60
N ARG A 16 -13.28 4.55 7.09
CA ARG A 16 -14.66 5.09 7.03
C ARG A 16 -15.11 5.47 5.62
N VAL A 17 -14.17 5.72 4.71
CA VAL A 17 -14.39 6.25 3.35
C VAL A 17 -14.17 5.18 2.27
N ILE A 18 -13.27 4.21 2.50
CA ILE A 18 -12.82 3.21 1.51
C ILE A 18 -13.89 2.16 1.17
N CYS A 19 -14.82 1.81 2.06
CA CYS A 19 -16.00 1.00 1.68
C CYS A 19 -17.03 0.85 2.80
N ARG A 20 -18.25 1.41 2.66
CA ARG A 20 -19.43 1.05 3.48
C ARG A 20 -20.04 -0.31 3.08
N ALA A 21 -19.88 -0.74 1.84
CA ALA A 21 -20.68 -1.81 1.23
C ALA A 21 -20.19 -3.24 1.49
N ASP A 22 -18.93 -3.46 1.88
CA ASP A 22 -18.38 -4.83 2.03
C ASP A 22 -17.43 -4.98 3.22
N ARG A 23 -17.89 -4.58 4.42
CA ARG A 23 -17.09 -4.69 5.65
C ARG A 23 -16.85 -6.14 6.08
N LEU A 24 -17.70 -7.08 5.66
CA LEU A 24 -17.65 -8.49 6.08
C LEU A 24 -16.51 -9.26 5.39
N ASN A 25 -16.15 -8.88 4.16
CA ASN A 25 -15.08 -9.54 3.39
C ASN A 25 -13.75 -8.77 3.42
N ARG A 26 -13.63 -7.75 4.29
CA ARG A 26 -12.45 -6.89 4.39
C ARG A 26 -11.74 -7.02 5.72
N THR A 27 -10.44 -7.30 5.67
CA THR A 27 -9.55 -7.23 6.84
C THR A 27 -8.67 -5.98 6.73
N VAL A 28 -8.69 -5.12 7.75
CA VAL A 28 -7.87 -3.91 7.79
C VAL A 28 -6.79 -4.05 8.85
N CYS A 29 -5.54 -4.10 8.39
CA CYS A 29 -4.34 -4.28 9.19
C CYS A 29 -3.64 -2.93 9.38
N CYS A 30 -4.06 -2.18 10.40
CA CYS A 30 -3.43 -0.90 10.72
C CYS A 30 -2.23 -1.10 11.65
N LEU A 31 -1.07 -0.63 11.22
CA LEU A 31 0.20 -0.67 11.94
C LEU A 31 0.70 0.77 12.16
N PRO A 32 0.25 1.47 13.22
CA PRO A 32 0.66 2.86 13.48
C PRO A 32 2.18 3.03 13.54
N GLY A 33 2.70 4.05 12.85
CA GLY A 33 4.15 4.32 12.78
C GLY A 33 4.97 3.26 12.02
N ALA A 34 4.32 2.30 11.36
CA ALA A 34 5.04 1.28 10.63
C ALA A 34 5.76 1.82 9.40
N ARG A 35 6.88 1.17 9.10
CA ARG A 35 7.72 1.34 7.92
C ARG A 35 7.49 0.16 6.99
N VAL A 36 7.94 0.26 5.73
CA VAL A 36 7.82 -0.85 4.76
C VAL A 36 8.42 -2.14 5.32
N ARG A 37 9.62 -2.08 5.91
CA ARG A 37 10.28 -3.24 6.55
C ARG A 37 9.40 -3.94 7.58
N HIS A 38 8.68 -3.21 8.41
CA HIS A 38 7.80 -3.81 9.42
C HIS A 38 6.64 -4.59 8.79
N VAL A 39 6.21 -4.20 7.59
CA VAL A 39 5.19 -4.94 6.83
C VAL A 39 5.79 -6.19 6.19
N VAL A 40 6.99 -6.07 5.60
CA VAL A 40 7.76 -7.20 5.05
C VAL A 40 7.90 -8.33 6.07
N ASP A 41 8.21 -8.00 7.33
CA ASP A 41 8.43 -8.97 8.40
C ASP A 41 7.13 -9.65 8.88
N ARG A 42 5.98 -9.06 8.57
CA ARG A 42 4.67 -9.50 9.10
C ARG A 42 3.71 -10.00 8.02
N VAL A 43 4.03 -9.86 6.74
CA VAL A 43 3.10 -10.09 5.63
C VAL A 43 2.45 -11.47 5.66
N ASP A 44 3.21 -12.52 5.99
CA ASP A 44 2.67 -13.89 6.06
C ASP A 44 1.64 -14.04 7.19
N ARG A 45 1.89 -13.38 8.33
CA ARG A 45 0.92 -13.32 9.44
C ARG A 45 -0.30 -12.48 9.07
N LEU A 46 -0.10 -11.34 8.38
CA LEU A 46 -1.18 -10.44 7.97
C LEU A 46 -2.13 -11.10 6.97
N LEU A 47 -1.61 -11.98 6.10
CA LEU A 47 -2.37 -12.74 5.11
C LEU A 47 -2.70 -14.16 5.58
N GLY A 48 -2.27 -14.57 6.78
CA GLY A 48 -2.41 -15.95 7.25
C GLY A 48 -3.86 -16.38 7.52
N GLY A 49 -4.72 -15.44 7.89
CA GLY A 49 -6.17 -15.66 8.03
C GLY A 49 -6.95 -15.34 6.76
N ALA A 50 -6.26 -14.99 5.67
CA ALA A 50 -6.91 -14.72 4.41
C ALA A 50 -7.13 -16.03 3.62
N GLY A 51 -8.25 -16.12 2.89
CA GLY A 51 -8.56 -17.24 2.00
C GLY A 51 -7.63 -17.32 0.80
N ASP A 52 -7.97 -18.18 -0.15
CA ASP A 52 -7.16 -18.36 -1.36
C ASP A 52 -7.18 -17.10 -2.23
N ASP A 53 -5.98 -16.61 -2.58
CA ASP A 53 -5.76 -15.47 -3.47
C ASP A 53 -6.50 -14.16 -3.09
N PRO A 54 -6.26 -13.57 -1.91
CA PRO A 54 -6.94 -12.35 -1.49
C PRO A 54 -6.47 -11.16 -2.33
N ALA A 55 -7.33 -10.17 -2.54
CA ALA A 55 -6.88 -8.87 -3.05
C ALA A 55 -6.19 -8.08 -1.94
N VAL A 56 -5.00 -7.55 -2.20
CA VAL A 56 -4.18 -6.84 -1.20
C VAL A 56 -3.93 -5.40 -1.63
N MET A 57 -4.35 -4.45 -0.78
CA MET A 57 -4.00 -3.03 -0.91
C MET A 57 -2.97 -2.66 0.15
N VAL A 58 -1.87 -2.04 -0.28
CA VAL A 58 -0.77 -1.62 0.60
C VAL A 58 -0.65 -0.11 0.60
N HIS A 59 -0.85 0.49 1.78
CA HIS A 59 -0.64 1.91 2.06
C HIS A 59 0.40 2.11 3.17
N ILE A 60 1.67 2.20 2.81
CA ILE A 60 2.79 2.33 3.74
C ILE A 60 3.91 3.16 3.10
N GLY A 61 4.81 3.71 3.92
CA GLY A 61 5.98 4.46 3.43
C GLY A 61 6.12 5.87 4.02
N THR A 62 5.05 6.43 4.57
CA THR A 62 5.06 7.82 5.10
C THR A 62 6.04 7.97 6.27
N ASN A 63 6.15 6.95 7.12
CA ASN A 63 7.05 6.93 8.29
C ASN A 63 8.50 6.56 7.93
N ASP A 64 8.78 6.18 6.68
CA ASP A 64 10.12 5.82 6.23
C ASP A 64 10.97 7.07 6.04
N LYS A 65 11.88 7.32 6.98
CA LYS A 65 12.84 8.44 6.89
C LYS A 65 13.91 8.08 5.87
N VAL A 66 13.96 8.82 4.76
CA VAL A 66 14.80 8.45 3.62
C VAL A 66 16.10 9.22 3.48
N ARG A 67 16.64 9.77 4.60
CA ARG A 67 17.95 10.46 4.71
C ARG A 67 19.08 9.73 3.96
N GLY A 68 19.21 9.91 2.64
CA GLY A 68 20.16 9.20 1.77
C GLY A 68 19.92 7.69 1.56
N ARG A 69 18.85 7.09 2.11
CA ARG A 69 18.62 5.62 2.10
C ARG A 69 17.51 5.18 1.15
N TRP A 70 17.37 5.83 -0.01
CA TRP A 70 16.32 5.47 -0.98
C TRP A 70 16.50 4.06 -1.53
N LYS A 71 17.75 3.57 -1.61
CA LYS A 71 18.04 2.20 -2.05
C LYS A 71 17.42 1.16 -1.11
N ASP A 72 17.50 1.39 0.20
CA ASP A 72 16.98 0.47 1.21
C ASP A 72 15.45 0.42 1.15
N LEU A 73 14.79 1.59 1.08
CA LEU A 73 13.35 1.65 0.94
C LEU A 73 12.84 0.95 -0.33
N LYS A 74 13.53 1.14 -1.46
CA LYS A 74 13.21 0.47 -2.73
C LYS A 74 13.38 -1.04 -2.61
N ASN A 75 14.40 -1.50 -1.89
CA ASN A 75 14.62 -2.93 -1.65
C ASN A 75 13.54 -3.52 -0.74
N ASP A 76 13.11 -2.79 0.29
CA ASP A 76 11.99 -3.20 1.15
C ASP A 76 10.70 -3.35 0.34
N PHE A 77 10.40 -2.41 -0.57
CA PHE A 77 9.25 -2.53 -1.47
C PHE A 77 9.35 -3.74 -2.40
N ARG A 78 10.54 -4.02 -2.94
CA ARG A 78 10.76 -5.21 -3.77
C ARG A 78 10.56 -6.50 -3.00
N GLU A 79 11.11 -6.58 -1.80
CA GLU A 79 10.96 -7.74 -0.92
C GLU A 79 9.48 -7.94 -0.55
N LEU A 80 8.79 -6.85 -0.20
CA LEU A 80 7.35 -6.88 0.08
C LEU A 80 6.55 -7.38 -1.13
N GLY A 81 6.80 -6.82 -2.31
CA GLY A 81 6.14 -7.24 -3.55
C GLY A 81 6.37 -8.71 -3.88
N SER A 82 7.60 -9.21 -3.70
CA SER A 82 7.92 -10.62 -3.91
C SER A 82 7.11 -11.53 -2.98
N LYS A 83 7.00 -11.19 -1.69
CA LYS A 83 6.19 -11.96 -0.74
C LYS A 83 4.69 -11.90 -1.08
N LEU A 84 4.19 -10.72 -1.47
CA LEU A 84 2.79 -10.55 -1.83
C LEU A 84 2.40 -11.33 -3.10
N LYS A 85 3.24 -11.35 -4.14
CA LYS A 85 3.00 -12.12 -5.38
C LYS A 85 2.83 -13.62 -5.15
N LYS A 86 3.46 -14.17 -4.09
CA LYS A 86 3.32 -15.59 -3.75
C LYS A 86 1.97 -15.92 -3.13
N ARG A 87 1.25 -14.90 -2.63
CA ARG A 87 -0.01 -15.05 -1.90
C ARG A 87 -1.20 -14.47 -2.65
N SER A 88 -0.97 -13.53 -3.55
CA SER A 88 -2.01 -12.75 -4.21
C SER A 88 -1.62 -12.41 -5.65
N SER A 89 -2.54 -12.64 -6.57
CA SER A 89 -2.54 -12.20 -7.96
C SER A 89 -2.97 -10.73 -8.09
N LYS A 90 -3.61 -10.18 -7.04
CA LYS A 90 -4.26 -8.86 -7.04
C LYS A 90 -3.65 -7.97 -5.97
N VAL A 91 -2.49 -7.39 -6.28
CA VAL A 91 -1.76 -6.49 -5.37
C VAL A 91 -1.78 -5.06 -5.89
N VAL A 92 -2.19 -4.13 -5.05
CA VAL A 92 -2.22 -2.68 -5.32
C VAL A 92 -1.39 -1.94 -4.29
N PHE A 93 -0.41 -1.17 -4.75
CA PHE A 93 0.30 -0.21 -3.90
C PHE A 93 -0.31 1.17 -4.07
N SER A 94 -0.56 1.88 -2.98
CA SER A 94 -0.91 3.29 -3.04
C SER A 94 0.32 4.17 -2.89
N GLU A 95 0.24 5.39 -3.42
CA GLU A 95 1.25 6.41 -3.21
C GLU A 95 1.51 6.68 -1.71
N ILE A 96 2.75 7.06 -1.40
CA ILE A 96 3.13 7.63 -0.11
C ILE A 96 2.60 9.05 -0.04
N LEU A 97 1.82 9.37 0.99
CA LEU A 97 1.22 10.69 1.10
C LEU A 97 2.27 11.77 1.45
N PRO A 98 2.09 13.01 0.95
CA PRO A 98 2.87 14.13 1.41
C PRO A 98 2.65 14.38 2.91
N VAL A 99 3.71 14.76 3.62
CA VAL A 99 3.64 15.01 5.07
C VAL A 99 3.43 16.52 5.31
N PRO A 100 2.36 16.92 6.01
CA PRO A 100 2.14 18.34 6.34
C PRO A 100 3.34 18.94 7.07
N ARG A 101 3.76 20.15 6.69
CA ARG A 101 4.89 20.88 7.29
C ARG A 101 6.25 20.19 7.13
N ALA A 102 6.37 19.17 6.28
CA ALA A 102 7.67 18.62 5.93
C ALA A 102 8.49 19.60 5.08
N THR A 103 9.82 19.49 5.14
CA THR A 103 10.72 20.34 4.36
C THR A 103 10.54 20.12 2.86
N VAL A 104 10.97 21.08 2.05
CA VAL A 104 10.89 21.00 0.57
C VAL A 104 11.66 19.77 0.06
N GLU A 105 12.81 19.46 0.66
CA GLU A 105 13.62 18.29 0.34
C GLU A 105 12.83 17.02 0.63
N ARG A 106 12.16 16.93 1.79
CA ARG A 106 11.34 15.77 2.14
C ARG A 106 10.16 15.59 1.19
N GLN A 107 9.53 16.68 0.74
CA GLN A 107 8.46 16.61 -0.27
C GLN A 107 9.01 16.16 -1.64
N ARG A 108 10.21 16.58 -2.01
CA ARG A 108 10.90 16.13 -3.22
C ARG A 108 11.24 14.64 -3.14
N GLU A 109 11.76 14.16 -2.00
CA GLU A 109 12.01 12.74 -1.73
C GLU A 109 10.77 11.88 -1.96
N ILE A 110 9.64 12.27 -1.36
CA ILE A 110 8.37 11.53 -1.48
C ILE A 110 7.92 11.45 -2.94
N ARG A 111 8.01 12.55 -3.69
CA ARG A 111 7.68 12.57 -5.13
C ARG A 111 8.57 11.65 -5.95
N GLU A 112 9.88 11.67 -5.72
CA GLU A 112 10.83 10.79 -6.41
C GLU A 112 10.59 9.30 -6.11
N VAL A 113 10.27 8.98 -4.85
CA VAL A 113 9.92 7.61 -4.45
C VAL A 113 8.60 7.17 -5.07
N ASN A 114 7.56 8.02 -5.07
CA ASN A 114 6.27 7.70 -5.69
C ASN A 114 6.39 7.49 -7.21
N ALA A 115 7.17 8.33 -7.90
CA ALA A 115 7.42 8.16 -9.33
C ALA A 115 8.12 6.82 -9.62
N TRP A 116 9.13 6.47 -8.81
CA TRP A 116 9.77 5.16 -8.90
C TRP A 116 8.81 4.01 -8.60
N LEU A 117 8.02 4.12 -7.53
CA LEU A 117 7.09 3.07 -7.09
C LEU A 117 6.04 2.80 -8.16
N LYS A 118 5.46 3.85 -8.76
CA LYS A 118 4.53 3.76 -9.89
C LYS A 118 5.14 3.02 -11.08
N ALA A 119 6.35 3.40 -11.50
CA ALA A 119 7.05 2.77 -12.61
C ALA A 119 7.38 1.29 -12.31
N TRP A 120 7.82 1.01 -11.08
CA TRP A 120 8.13 -0.34 -10.64
C TRP A 120 6.87 -1.22 -10.55
N CYS A 121 5.76 -0.71 -10.00
CA CYS A 121 4.49 -1.42 -9.98
C CYS A 121 4.05 -1.82 -11.39
N ARG A 122 4.09 -0.88 -12.35
CA ARG A 122 3.79 -1.17 -13.76
C ARG A 122 4.68 -2.28 -14.32
N LYS A 123 5.99 -2.24 -14.05
CA LYS A 123 6.94 -3.26 -14.51
C LYS A 123 6.62 -4.64 -13.92
N GLU A 124 6.23 -4.69 -12.66
CA GLU A 124 5.97 -5.93 -11.94
C GLU A 124 4.55 -6.48 -12.16
N GLY A 125 3.66 -5.75 -12.82
CA GLY A 125 2.25 -6.12 -12.98
C GLY A 125 1.39 -5.84 -11.75
N PHE A 126 1.85 -4.97 -10.84
CA PHE A 126 1.05 -4.51 -9.71
C PHE A 126 0.15 -3.32 -10.08
N GLY A 127 -0.98 -3.21 -9.40
CA GLY A 127 -1.76 -1.98 -9.39
C GLY A 127 -1.03 -0.86 -8.66
N PHE A 128 -1.24 0.38 -9.11
CA PHE A 128 -0.77 1.57 -8.43
C PHE A 128 -1.89 2.59 -8.27
N LEU A 129 -2.13 3.05 -7.04
CA LEU A 129 -3.17 4.01 -6.71
C LEU A 129 -2.55 5.38 -6.36
N GLU A 130 -2.73 6.33 -7.27
CA GLU A 130 -2.25 7.70 -7.16
C GLU A 130 -3.37 8.64 -6.68
N HIS A 131 -3.04 9.70 -5.97
CA HIS A 131 -3.96 10.71 -5.45
C HIS A 131 -5.12 10.15 -4.62
N TRP A 132 -4.88 9.09 -3.85
CA TRP A 132 -5.97 8.36 -3.18
C TRP A 132 -6.61 9.09 -2.01
N ALA A 133 -5.95 10.14 -1.49
CA ALA A 133 -6.58 11.09 -0.59
C ALA A 133 -7.78 11.82 -1.23
N HIS A 134 -7.86 11.86 -2.57
CA HIS A 134 -8.93 12.47 -3.36
C HIS A 134 -9.85 11.46 -4.05
N LEU A 135 -9.59 10.15 -3.92
CA LEU A 135 -10.34 9.13 -4.65
C LEU A 135 -11.71 8.86 -4.03
N HIS A 136 -12.75 9.20 -4.81
CA HIS A 136 -14.10 8.70 -4.63
C HIS A 136 -14.26 7.34 -5.33
N TRP A 137 -14.63 6.31 -4.56
CA TRP A 137 -15.30 5.03 -4.84
C TRP A 137 -15.09 4.23 -6.15
N GLY A 138 -15.06 4.84 -7.35
CA GLY A 138 -15.17 4.12 -8.63
C GLY A 138 -13.97 3.25 -9.01
N THR A 139 -12.75 3.65 -8.61
CA THR A 139 -11.51 3.02 -9.09
C THR A 139 -11.15 1.73 -8.33
N ILE A 140 -11.61 1.59 -7.08
CA ILE A 140 -11.40 0.36 -6.28
C ILE A 140 -12.38 -0.73 -6.72
N PHE A 141 -13.62 -0.39 -7.10
CA PHE A 141 -14.59 -1.35 -7.64
C PHE A 141 -14.16 -1.92 -9.00
N ALA A 142 -13.50 -1.11 -9.86
CA ALA A 142 -12.94 -1.60 -11.11
C ALA A 142 -11.92 -2.74 -10.90
N PHE A 143 -11.17 -2.71 -9.79
CA PHE A 143 -10.22 -3.76 -9.41
C PHE A 143 -10.88 -5.10 -9.07
N SER A 144 -12.17 -5.11 -8.74
CA SER A 144 -12.95 -6.33 -8.50
C SER A 144 -13.69 -6.84 -9.74
N MET A 145 -13.78 -6.04 -10.81
CA MET A 145 -14.57 -6.34 -12.01
C MET A 145 -13.72 -6.65 -13.26
N CYS A 146 -12.40 -6.44 -13.21
CA CYS A 146 -11.47 -6.97 -14.21
C CYS A 146 -10.79 -8.22 -13.64
N GLY A 147 -11.52 -9.33 -13.66
CA GLY A 147 -11.03 -10.68 -13.36
C GLY A 147 -11.86 -11.67 -14.14
#